data_AF-A0A1M5UA94-F1
#
_entry.id   AF-A0A1M5UA94-F1
#
_cell.length_a   1.000
_cell.length_b   1.000
_cell.length_c   1.000
_cell.angle_alpha   90.00
_cell.angle_beta   90.00
_cell.angle_gamma   90.00
#
_symmetry.space_group_name_H-M   'P 1'
#
loop_
_entity.id
_entity.type
_entity.pdbx_description
1 polymer ?
#
loop_
_entity_poly.entity_id
_entity_poly.type
_entity_poly.pdbx_seq_one_letter_code
_entity_poly.pdbx_strand_id
1 'polypeptide(L)'
;MLFKWKKLYILAEERLEKQREYIRKIKKDKISYDNIMDNLNFILDKYDDYNINMYLYNDQPYYIVETWVPDIWENDYTIELHTYKLEQVPVRTSPITELSAKLRLNDFYEEKTAYIESIDTMKELRQGHGSQILKRFIYIAKNIGVSKIKGKLYIDTPIGIDNLKKFYIKNGFTVRKESFFIVLKEHI
;
A
#
# COMPACT_ATOMS: atom_id res chain seq x y z
N MET A 1 -2.04 -24.44 -6.95
CA MET A 1 -2.09 -23.68 -5.68
C MET A 1 -0.75 -23.67 -4.92
N LEU A 2 0.03 -24.76 -4.87
CA LEU A 2 1.39 -24.83 -4.29
C LEU A 2 2.49 -23.95 -4.94
N PHE A 3 2.30 -23.51 -6.19
CA PHE A 3 3.36 -22.84 -6.98
C PHE A 3 3.67 -21.38 -6.55
N LYS A 4 2.74 -20.68 -5.89
CA LYS A 4 2.90 -19.27 -5.48
C LYS A 4 3.58 -19.14 -4.11
N TRP A 5 3.26 -20.04 -3.19
CA TRP A 5 3.96 -20.29 -1.92
C TRP A 5 5.43 -20.58 -2.15
N LYS A 6 5.72 -21.51 -3.06
CA LYS A 6 7.08 -21.78 -3.49
C LYS A 6 7.74 -20.53 -4.02
N LYS A 7 7.06 -19.65 -4.79
CA LYS A 7 7.71 -18.46 -5.35
C LYS A 7 7.97 -17.34 -4.34
N LEU A 8 7.08 -17.09 -3.38
CA LEU A 8 7.32 -16.10 -2.31
C LEU A 8 8.30 -16.62 -1.27
N TYR A 9 8.21 -17.90 -0.91
CA TYR A 9 9.16 -18.57 -0.05
C TYR A 9 10.51 -18.76 -0.74
N ILE A 10 10.59 -19.05 -2.04
CA ILE A 10 11.84 -19.09 -2.84
C ILE A 10 12.35 -17.67 -3.11
N LEU A 11 11.52 -16.65 -3.31
CA LEU A 11 12.01 -15.27 -3.42
C LEU A 11 12.51 -14.74 -2.08
N ALA A 12 11.88 -15.15 -0.98
CA ALA A 12 12.35 -14.90 0.37
C ALA A 12 13.62 -15.73 0.64
N GLU A 13 13.65 -17.03 0.38
CA GLU A 13 14.80 -17.93 0.55
C GLU A 13 15.96 -17.58 -0.38
N GLU A 14 15.80 -17.37 -1.68
CA GLU A 14 16.85 -16.95 -2.61
C GLU A 14 17.39 -15.54 -2.28
N ARG A 15 16.53 -14.63 -1.78
CA ARG A 15 17.01 -13.36 -1.21
C ARG A 15 17.67 -13.55 0.14
N LEU A 16 17.21 -14.47 0.97
CA LEU A 16 17.77 -14.82 2.27
C LEU A 16 19.04 -15.64 2.15
N GLU A 17 19.29 -16.35 1.05
CA GLU A 17 20.51 -17.11 0.73
C GLU A 17 21.58 -16.13 0.24
N LYS A 18 21.20 -15.21 -0.67
CA LYS A 18 22.03 -14.07 -1.08
C LYS A 18 22.28 -13.10 0.07
N GLN A 19 21.30 -12.90 0.95
CA GLN A 19 21.47 -12.14 2.19
C GLN A 19 22.23 -12.94 3.23
N ARG A 20 22.16 -14.28 3.33
CA ARG A 20 23.01 -15.08 4.24
C ARG A 20 24.49 -14.92 3.88
N GLU A 21 24.82 -14.79 2.60
CA GLU A 21 26.17 -14.42 2.14
C GLU A 21 26.55 -12.96 2.46
N TYR A 22 25.59 -12.03 2.39
CA TYR A 22 25.75 -10.62 2.77
C TYR A 22 25.86 -10.40 4.31
N ILE A 23 25.05 -11.14 5.08
CA ILE A 23 24.94 -11.22 6.55
C ILE A 23 26.19 -11.87 7.13
N ARG A 24 26.77 -12.88 6.45
CA ARG A 24 28.11 -13.41 6.81
C ARG A 24 29.21 -12.36 6.69
N LYS A 25 29.03 -11.34 5.84
CA LYS A 25 30.01 -10.28 5.59
C LYS A 25 29.86 -9.07 6.51
N ILE A 26 28.70 -8.86 7.13
CA ILE A 26 28.41 -7.69 7.97
C ILE A 26 27.83 -8.15 9.31
N LYS A 27 28.65 -8.12 10.37
CA LYS A 27 28.33 -8.50 11.78
C LYS A 27 27.18 -7.69 12.45
N LYS A 28 26.36 -6.92 11.72
CA LYS A 28 25.29 -6.07 12.28
C LYS A 28 23.87 -6.68 12.27
N ASP A 29 23.63 -7.84 11.62
CA ASP A 29 22.29 -8.16 11.10
C ASP A 29 21.46 -9.27 11.78
N LYS A 30 21.85 -9.84 12.93
CA LYS A 30 21.02 -10.89 13.56
C LYS A 30 19.72 -10.35 14.16
N ILE A 31 19.79 -9.24 14.89
CA ILE A 31 18.60 -8.63 15.52
C ILE A 31 17.63 -8.11 14.45
N SER A 32 18.15 -7.46 13.39
CA SER A 32 17.33 -7.02 12.26
C SER A 32 16.65 -8.19 11.56
N TYR A 33 17.37 -9.31 11.38
CA TYR A 33 16.81 -10.54 10.83
C TYR A 33 15.70 -11.13 11.72
N ASP A 34 15.95 -11.28 13.01
CA ASP A 34 14.98 -11.82 13.97
C ASP A 34 13.71 -10.95 13.98
N ASN A 35 13.86 -9.62 14.00
CA ASN A 35 12.75 -8.68 13.91
C ASN A 35 11.95 -8.82 12.60
N ILE A 36 12.63 -8.97 11.46
CA ILE A 36 11.98 -9.18 10.17
C ILE A 36 11.15 -10.47 10.22
N MET A 37 11.71 -11.56 10.73
CA MET A 37 11.03 -12.86 10.77
C MET A 37 9.83 -12.84 11.74
N ASP A 38 9.99 -12.24 12.91
CA ASP A 38 8.90 -12.07 13.88
C ASP A 38 7.74 -11.24 13.31
N ASN A 39 8.08 -10.14 12.60
CA ASN A 39 7.09 -9.29 11.97
C ASN A 39 6.38 -10.02 10.83
N LEU A 40 7.11 -10.78 10.00
CA LEU A 40 6.50 -11.61 8.96
C LEU A 40 5.53 -12.63 9.54
N ASN A 41 5.92 -13.35 10.60
CA ASN A 41 5.03 -14.33 11.25
C ASN A 41 3.77 -13.66 11.79
N PHE A 42 3.90 -12.54 12.50
CA PHE A 42 2.74 -11.78 13.00
C PHE A 42 1.81 -11.32 11.87
N ILE A 43 2.38 -10.83 10.77
CA ILE A 43 1.62 -10.36 9.62
C ILE A 43 0.82 -11.51 9.01
N LEU A 44 1.45 -12.69 8.83
CA LEU A 44 0.81 -13.89 8.27
C LEU A 44 -0.27 -14.45 9.20
N ASP A 45 -0.07 -14.39 10.52
CA ASP A 45 -1.06 -14.83 11.51
C ASP A 45 -2.29 -13.91 11.56
N LYS A 46 -2.08 -12.60 11.35
CA LYS A 46 -3.12 -11.58 11.51
C LYS A 46 -3.84 -11.24 10.20
N TYR A 47 -3.15 -11.33 9.06
CA TYR A 47 -3.64 -10.91 7.77
C TYR A 47 -3.39 -12.02 6.75
N ASP A 48 -4.40 -12.35 5.95
CA ASP A 48 -4.23 -13.32 4.88
C ASP A 48 -3.22 -12.85 3.82
N ASP A 49 -2.44 -13.78 3.24
CA ASP A 49 -1.36 -13.52 2.27
C ASP A 49 -1.70 -12.58 1.11
N TYR A 50 -2.96 -12.58 0.66
CA TYR A 50 -3.40 -11.74 -0.46
C TYR A 50 -3.47 -10.24 -0.11
N ASN A 51 -3.53 -9.94 1.18
CA ASN A 51 -3.66 -8.60 1.74
C ASN A 51 -2.31 -7.95 2.08
N ILE A 52 -1.19 -8.54 1.67
CA ILE A 52 0.14 -8.03 1.99
C ILE A 52 0.93 -7.79 0.71
N ASN A 53 1.58 -6.62 0.62
CA ASN A 53 2.50 -6.28 -0.47
C ASN A 53 3.83 -5.78 0.07
N MET A 54 4.94 -6.37 -0.39
CA MET A 54 6.30 -5.97 0.03
C MET A 54 7.03 -5.17 -1.05
N TYR A 55 7.81 -4.18 -0.63
CA TYR A 55 8.69 -3.42 -1.52
C TYR A 55 9.99 -3.00 -0.81
N LEU A 56 10.99 -2.60 -1.61
CA LEU A 56 12.26 -2.07 -1.12
C LEU A 56 12.34 -0.57 -1.38
N TYR A 57 12.87 0.16 -0.41
CA TYR A 57 13.22 1.58 -0.56
C TYR A 57 14.53 1.84 0.19
N ASN A 58 15.54 2.38 -0.50
CA ASN A 58 16.90 2.58 0.03
C ASN A 58 17.46 1.32 0.73
N ASP A 59 17.36 0.18 0.05
CA ASP A 59 17.78 -1.15 0.53
C ASP A 59 17.09 -1.64 1.82
N GLN A 60 16.05 -0.95 2.30
CA GLN A 60 15.27 -1.34 3.46
C GLN A 60 13.93 -1.97 3.05
N PRO A 61 13.50 -3.05 3.73
CA PRO A 61 12.23 -3.71 3.46
C PRO A 61 11.05 -3.01 4.13
N TYR A 62 9.98 -2.83 3.35
CA TYR A 62 8.69 -2.30 3.77
C TYR A 62 7.57 -3.22 3.32
N TYR A 63 6.45 -3.15 4.02
CA TYR A 63 5.23 -3.86 3.64
C TYR A 63 4.01 -2.96 3.74
N ILE A 64 3.00 -3.27 2.92
CA ILE A 64 1.69 -2.65 2.89
C ILE A 64 0.69 -3.71 3.28
N VAL A 65 -0.11 -3.43 4.32
CA VAL A 65 -1.25 -4.24 4.74
C VAL A 65 -2.51 -3.65 4.14
N GLU A 66 -3.42 -4.52 3.71
CA GLU A 66 -4.71 -4.20 3.13
C GLU A 66 -5.83 -4.73 4.04
N THR A 67 -6.76 -3.86 4.40
CA THR A 67 -7.95 -4.20 5.19
C THR A 67 -9.20 -3.79 4.43
N TRP A 68 -10.21 -4.66 4.42
CA TRP A 68 -11.52 -4.39 3.83
C TRP A 68 -12.56 -4.37 4.93
N VAL A 69 -13.21 -3.23 5.11
CA VAL A 69 -14.27 -3.03 6.09
C VAL A 69 -15.58 -2.83 5.33
N PRO A 70 -16.58 -3.73 5.46
CA PRO A 70 -17.89 -3.49 4.88
C PRO A 70 -18.51 -2.25 5.54
N ASP A 71 -19.06 -1.34 4.74
CA ASP A 71 -19.86 -0.23 5.25
C ASP A 71 -21.23 -0.77 5.71
N ILE A 72 -21.97 0.01 6.50
CA ILE A 72 -23.30 -0.35 7.04
C ILE A 72 -24.30 -0.66 5.91
N TRP A 73 -24.00 -0.20 4.69
CA TRP A 73 -24.74 -0.49 3.46
C TRP A 73 -24.09 -1.69 2.75
N GLU A 74 -24.87 -2.73 2.44
CA GLU A 74 -24.43 -4.07 1.98
C GLU A 74 -23.60 -4.11 0.67
N ASN A 75 -23.25 -2.96 0.08
CA ASN A 75 -22.58 -2.83 -1.21
C ASN A 75 -21.43 -1.81 -1.24
N ASP A 76 -21.15 -1.13 -0.14
CA ASP A 76 -20.04 -0.18 -0.02
C ASP A 76 -18.97 -0.78 0.91
N TYR A 77 -17.70 -0.60 0.55
CA TYR A 77 -16.55 -1.07 1.31
C TYR A 77 -15.58 0.08 1.57
N THR A 78 -14.97 0.10 2.74
CA THR A 78 -13.78 0.91 3.00
C THR A 78 -12.55 0.03 2.83
N ILE A 79 -11.65 0.44 1.95
CA ILE A 79 -10.32 -0.15 1.77
C ILE A 79 -9.33 0.72 2.54
N GLU A 80 -8.66 0.13 3.51
CA GLU A 80 -7.58 0.77 4.24
C GLU A 80 -6.26 0.11 3.88
N LEU A 81 -5.26 0.92 3.54
CA LEU A 81 -3.90 0.47 3.30
C LEU A 81 -2.96 1.11 4.32
N HIS A 82 -2.06 0.30 4.88
CA HIS A 82 -1.12 0.75 5.89
C HIS A 82 0.30 0.29 5.56
N THR A 83 1.24 1.23 5.45
CA THR A 83 2.67 0.94 5.20
C THR A 83 3.45 0.90 6.50
N TYR A 84 4.31 -0.10 6.65
CA TYR A 84 5.20 -0.26 7.79
C TYR A 84 6.61 -0.64 7.34
N LYS A 85 7.60 -0.35 8.19
CA LYS A 85 8.97 -0.83 8.01
C LYS A 85 9.09 -2.22 8.62
N LEU A 86 9.61 -3.18 7.86
CA LEU A 86 9.63 -4.59 8.27
C LEU A 86 10.61 -4.88 9.42
N GLU A 87 11.66 -4.06 9.57
CA GLU A 87 12.67 -4.21 10.64
C GLU A 87 12.28 -3.57 11.98
N GLN A 88 11.20 -2.78 12.03
CA GLN A 88 10.86 -1.97 13.21
C GLN A 88 10.08 -2.80 14.24
N VAL A 89 10.54 -2.77 15.50
CA VAL A 89 9.83 -3.37 16.66
C VAL A 89 9.39 -2.27 17.63
N PRO A 90 8.14 -2.31 18.14
CA PRO A 90 7.04 -3.18 17.71
C PRO A 90 6.30 -2.58 16.51
N VAL A 91 5.80 -3.45 15.61
CA VAL A 91 4.90 -3.20 14.46
C VAL A 91 3.63 -2.37 14.77
N ARG A 92 3.44 -2.02 16.05
CA ARG A 92 2.15 -1.65 16.64
C ARG A 92 1.96 -0.16 16.86
N THR A 93 2.97 0.68 16.63
CA THR A 93 2.92 2.04 17.19
C THR A 93 2.38 3.09 16.24
N SER A 94 2.57 2.96 14.92
CA SER A 94 1.82 3.70 13.87
C SER A 94 2.39 3.34 12.50
N PRO A 95 1.55 3.22 11.45
CA PRO A 95 2.04 3.07 10.08
C PRO A 95 2.75 4.34 9.60
N ILE A 96 3.74 4.15 8.73
CA ILE A 96 4.51 5.21 8.07
C ILE A 96 3.63 6.00 7.09
N THR A 97 2.69 5.30 6.47
CA THR A 97 1.77 5.86 5.49
C THR A 97 0.44 5.14 5.59
N GLU A 98 -0.63 5.89 5.53
CA GLU A 98 -2.00 5.42 5.57
C GLU A 98 -2.73 5.91 4.32
N LEU A 99 -3.59 5.08 3.77
CA LEU A 99 -4.54 5.45 2.73
C LEU A 99 -5.90 4.86 3.10
N SER A 100 -6.93 5.69 3.11
CA SER A 100 -8.32 5.25 3.23
C SER A 100 -9.08 5.63 1.97
N ALA A 101 -9.84 4.67 1.44
CA ALA A 101 -10.67 4.85 0.27
C ALA A 101 -11.99 4.10 0.40
N LYS A 102 -13.07 4.77 0.00
CA LYS A 102 -14.38 4.15 -0.17
C LYS A 102 -14.52 3.55 -1.56
N LEU A 103 -15.05 2.35 -1.62
CA LEU A 103 -15.36 1.63 -2.82
C LEU A 103 -16.85 1.35 -2.85
N ARG A 104 -17.53 1.82 -3.89
CA ARG A 104 -18.91 1.45 -4.18
C ARG A 104 -18.92 0.31 -5.18
N LEU A 105 -19.34 -0.88 -4.75
CA LEU A 105 -19.28 -2.09 -5.58
C LEU A 105 -20.51 -2.27 -6.48
N ASN A 106 -21.68 -1.77 -6.09
CA ASN A 106 -22.92 -2.02 -6.82
C ASN A 106 -23.74 -0.74 -7.05
N ASP A 107 -23.76 -0.32 -8.31
CA ASP A 107 -25.03 -0.09 -8.98
C ASP A 107 -24.96 -0.88 -10.29
N PHE A 108 -25.94 -1.76 -10.56
CA PHE A 108 -25.95 -2.61 -11.76
C PHE A 108 -25.91 -1.80 -13.08
N TYR A 109 -26.18 -0.50 -12.98
CA TYR A 109 -26.20 0.46 -14.08
C TYR A 109 -25.07 1.49 -14.02
N GLU A 110 -24.21 1.50 -13.00
CA GLU A 110 -23.12 2.48 -12.87
C GLU A 110 -21.73 1.84 -12.96
N GLU A 111 -20.79 2.61 -13.49
CA GLU A 111 -19.39 2.21 -13.48
C GLU A 111 -18.83 2.17 -12.05
N LYS A 112 -18.18 1.06 -11.69
CA LYS A 112 -17.50 0.89 -10.39
C LYS A 112 -16.47 2.01 -10.17
N THR A 113 -16.70 2.82 -9.15
CA THR A 113 -15.86 3.97 -8.82
C THR A 113 -15.30 3.84 -7.41
N ALA A 114 -14.01 4.12 -7.26
CA ALA A 114 -13.38 4.26 -5.95
C ALA A 114 -13.15 5.74 -5.61
N TYR A 115 -13.34 6.10 -4.35
CA TYR A 115 -13.15 7.43 -3.80
C TYR A 115 -12.06 7.42 -2.73
N ILE A 116 -10.93 8.08 -2.97
CA ILE A 116 -9.89 8.25 -1.95
C ILE A 116 -10.36 9.33 -0.97
N GLU A 117 -10.52 8.93 0.29
CA GLU A 117 -10.91 9.84 1.39
C GLU A 117 -9.69 10.55 1.95
N SER A 118 -8.63 9.80 2.22
CA SER A 118 -7.40 10.33 2.78
C SER A 118 -6.19 9.53 2.33
N ILE A 119 -5.06 10.23 2.24
CA ILE A 119 -3.73 9.63 2.19
C ILE A 119 -2.83 10.49 3.04
N ASP A 120 -2.16 9.89 4.01
CA ASP A 120 -1.19 10.60 4.84
C ASP A 120 0.11 9.80 4.98
N THR A 121 1.20 10.53 5.15
CA THR A 121 2.53 9.97 5.35
C THR A 121 3.20 10.78 6.44
N MET A 122 3.74 10.07 7.44
CA MET A 122 4.54 10.66 8.51
C MET A 122 5.54 11.66 7.93
N LYS A 123 5.57 12.86 8.48
CA LYS A 123 6.25 14.02 7.89
C LYS A 123 7.73 13.75 7.60
N GLU A 124 8.40 13.05 8.50
CA GLU A 124 9.82 12.68 8.46
C GLU A 124 10.11 11.61 7.41
N LEU A 125 9.08 10.89 6.94
CA LEU A 125 9.16 9.74 6.05
C LEU A 125 8.46 9.98 4.70
N ARG A 126 8.29 11.24 4.27
CA ARG A 126 7.71 11.61 2.97
C ARG A 126 8.67 11.36 1.79
N GLN A 127 9.14 10.13 1.68
CA GLN A 127 10.21 9.69 0.78
C GLN A 127 9.67 8.84 -0.38
N GLY A 128 8.37 8.94 -0.67
CA GLY A 128 7.71 8.22 -1.76
C GLY A 128 6.80 7.07 -1.31
N HIS A 129 6.68 6.80 -0.01
CA HIS A 129 5.77 5.79 0.54
C HIS A 129 4.31 6.04 0.16
N GLY A 130 3.84 7.29 0.20
CA GLY A 130 2.52 7.69 -0.34
C GLY A 130 2.33 7.34 -1.83
N SER A 131 3.39 7.37 -2.64
CA SER A 131 3.28 6.93 -4.05
C SER A 131 3.23 5.39 -4.16
N GLN A 132 3.92 4.67 -3.28
CA GLN A 132 3.88 3.20 -3.27
C GLN A 132 2.51 2.67 -2.83
N ILE A 133 1.93 3.25 -1.77
CA ILE A 133 0.60 2.86 -1.31
C ILE A 133 -0.47 3.15 -2.37
N LEU A 134 -0.35 4.27 -3.08
CA LEU A 134 -1.25 4.64 -4.16
C LEU A 134 -1.11 3.70 -5.38
N LYS A 135 0.11 3.25 -5.70
CA LYS A 135 0.32 2.21 -6.72
C LYS A 135 -0.33 0.89 -6.34
N ARG A 136 -0.22 0.46 -5.07
CA ARG A 136 -0.90 -0.75 -4.58
C ARG A 136 -2.41 -0.58 -4.68
N PHE A 137 -2.95 0.58 -4.29
CA PHE A 137 -4.37 0.87 -4.41
C PHE A 137 -4.87 0.82 -5.86
N ILE A 138 -4.13 1.43 -6.81
CA ILE A 138 -4.46 1.36 -8.24
C ILE A 138 -4.45 -0.09 -8.75
N TYR A 139 -3.49 -0.91 -8.30
CA TYR A 139 -3.44 -2.33 -8.64
C TYR A 139 -4.67 -3.08 -8.13
N ILE A 140 -5.08 -2.87 -6.88
CA ILE A 140 -6.30 -3.44 -6.30
C ILE A 140 -7.51 -3.03 -7.12
N ALA A 141 -7.70 -1.72 -7.33
CA ALA A 141 -8.81 -1.14 -8.08
C ALA A 141 -8.95 -1.74 -9.49
N LYS A 142 -7.84 -1.93 -10.21
CA LYS A 142 -7.85 -2.60 -11.52
C LYS A 142 -8.33 -4.05 -11.43
N ASN A 143 -7.85 -4.82 -10.45
CA ASN A 143 -8.19 -6.23 -10.32
C ASN A 143 -9.65 -6.49 -9.95
N ILE A 144 -10.30 -5.53 -9.29
CA ILE A 144 -11.73 -5.62 -8.94
C ILE A 144 -12.65 -4.92 -9.95
N GLY A 145 -12.09 -4.41 -11.06
CA GLY A 145 -12.83 -3.81 -12.16
C GLY A 145 -13.35 -2.39 -11.89
N VAL A 146 -12.63 -1.59 -11.09
CA VAL A 146 -12.93 -0.15 -10.94
C VAL A 146 -12.57 0.58 -12.23
N SER A 147 -13.51 1.34 -12.79
CA SER A 147 -13.28 2.17 -13.99
C SER A 147 -12.57 3.48 -13.67
N LYS A 148 -12.78 4.01 -12.45
CA LYS A 148 -12.34 5.35 -12.07
C LYS A 148 -12.01 5.44 -10.59
N ILE A 149 -10.87 6.07 -10.28
CA ILE A 149 -10.54 6.51 -8.92
C ILE A 149 -10.64 8.03 -8.89
N LYS A 150 -11.27 8.60 -7.85
CA LYS A 150 -11.43 10.04 -7.67
C LYS A 150 -11.26 10.46 -6.22
N GLY A 151 -11.10 11.75 -5.96
CA GLY A 151 -11.05 12.32 -4.61
C GLY A 151 -11.11 13.85 -4.63
N LYS A 152 -11.15 14.47 -3.45
CA LYS A 152 -11.15 15.92 -3.26
C LYS A 152 -9.77 16.43 -2.82
N LEU A 153 -9.44 17.65 -3.24
CA LEU A 153 -8.26 18.35 -2.76
C LEU A 153 -8.66 19.30 -1.62
N TYR A 154 -8.06 19.11 -0.44
CA TYR A 154 -8.26 20.00 0.69
C TYR A 154 -7.24 21.14 0.65
N ILE A 155 -7.73 22.38 0.64
CA ILE A 155 -6.89 23.59 0.54
C ILE A 155 -5.94 23.69 1.74
N ASP A 156 -6.41 23.34 2.93
CA ASP A 156 -5.68 23.45 4.19
C ASP A 156 -4.79 22.23 4.49
N THR A 157 -4.39 21.47 3.46
CA THR A 157 -3.52 20.31 3.64
C THR A 157 -2.15 20.71 4.23
N PRO A 158 -1.60 19.95 5.20
CA PRO A 158 -0.32 20.28 5.85
C PRO A 158 0.89 20.35 4.91
N ILE A 159 0.78 19.81 3.69
CA ILE A 159 1.83 19.87 2.68
C ILE A 159 1.71 21.06 1.74
N GLY A 160 0.62 21.83 1.84
CA GLY A 160 0.24 22.88 0.90
C GLY A 160 -0.42 22.30 -0.36
N ILE A 161 -1.46 22.99 -0.84
CA ILE A 161 -2.30 22.56 -1.97
C ILE A 161 -1.48 22.25 -3.24
N ASP A 162 -0.45 23.04 -3.54
CA ASP A 162 0.36 22.85 -4.75
C ASP A 162 1.20 21.58 -4.69
N ASN A 163 1.70 21.21 -3.51
CA ASN A 163 2.42 19.95 -3.34
C ASN A 163 1.46 18.76 -3.41
N LEU A 164 0.24 18.90 -2.89
CA LEU A 164 -0.80 17.88 -3.03
C LEU A 164 -1.18 17.65 -4.50
N LYS A 165 -1.36 18.73 -5.27
CA LYS A 165 -1.60 18.65 -6.71
C LYS A 165 -0.44 17.96 -7.44
N LYS A 166 0.80 18.37 -7.18
CA LYS A 166 2.00 17.75 -7.75
C LYS A 166 2.11 16.27 -7.39
N PHE A 167 1.77 15.90 -6.16
CA PHE A 167 1.75 14.51 -5.71
C PHE A 167 0.79 13.65 -6.55
N TYR A 168 -0.46 14.10 -6.75
CA TYR A 168 -1.43 13.37 -7.56
C TYR A 168 -1.05 13.32 -9.05
N ILE A 169 -0.58 14.44 -9.61
CA ILE A 169 -0.10 14.49 -11.00
C ILE A 169 1.05 13.51 -11.22
N LYS A 170 2.03 13.47 -10.30
CA LYS A 170 3.17 12.52 -10.35
C LYS A 170 2.72 11.07 -10.33
N ASN A 171 1.58 10.77 -9.72
CA ASN A 171 1.00 9.43 -9.66
C ASN A 171 -0.03 9.16 -10.77
N GLY A 172 -0.06 9.98 -11.82
CA GLY A 172 -0.85 9.74 -13.03
C GLY A 172 -2.30 10.25 -12.96
N PHE A 173 -2.65 11.01 -11.92
CA PHE A 173 -3.99 11.59 -11.80
C PHE A 173 -4.11 12.90 -12.59
N THR A 174 -5.27 13.10 -13.19
CA THR A 174 -5.72 14.42 -13.66
C THR A 174 -6.19 15.22 -12.45
N VAL A 175 -5.69 16.45 -12.34
CA VAL A 175 -6.05 17.40 -11.28
C VAL A 175 -6.90 18.52 -11.85
N ARG A 176 -8.02 18.81 -11.19
CA ARG A 176 -8.89 19.98 -11.42
C ARG A 176 -8.84 20.88 -10.19
N LYS A 177 -9.62 21.98 -10.19
CA LYS A 177 -9.59 23.03 -9.17
C LYS A 177 -9.61 22.48 -7.74
N GLU A 178 -10.55 21.60 -7.43
CA GLU A 178 -10.82 21.08 -6.07
C GLU A 178 -10.87 19.54 -6.02
N SER A 179 -10.45 18.86 -7.09
CA SER A 179 -10.56 17.41 -7.19
C SER A 179 -9.48 16.80 -8.05
N PHE A 180 -9.28 15.49 -7.89
CA PHE A 180 -8.39 14.70 -8.72
C PHE A 180 -9.08 13.40 -9.13
N PHE A 181 -8.69 12.84 -10.27
CA PHE A 181 -9.18 11.54 -10.72
C PHE A 181 -8.21 10.86 -11.70
N ILE A 182 -8.33 9.56 -11.83
CA ILE A 182 -7.68 8.75 -12.87
C ILE A 182 -8.72 7.79 -13.44
N VAL A 183 -8.70 7.59 -14.75
CA VAL A 183 -9.51 6.58 -15.44
C VAL A 183 -8.65 5.34 -15.63
N LEU A 184 -9.13 4.21 -15.13
CA LEU A 184 -8.50 2.91 -15.27
C LEU A 184 -9.13 2.25 -16.50
N LYS A 185 -8.65 2.57 -17.70
CA LYS A 185 -9.14 1.87 -18.91
C LYS A 185 -8.77 0.39 -18.81
N GLU A 186 -9.73 -0.48 -19.11
CA GLU A 186 -9.44 -1.89 -19.40
C GLU A 186 -8.60 -1.94 -20.68
N HIS A 187 -7.45 -2.62 -20.62
CA HIS A 187 -6.90 -3.19 -21.83
C HIS A 187 -7.78 -4.38 -22.17
N ILE A 188 -8.72 -4.17 -23.09
CA ILE A 188 -9.36 -5.23 -23.87
C ILE A 188 -8.27 -5.90 -24.71
#